data_AF-A0A1V6C735-F1
#
_entry.id   AF-A0A1V6C735-F1
#
_cell.length_a   1.000
_cell.length_b   1.000
_cell.length_c   1.000
_cell.angle_alpha   90.00
_cell.angle_beta   90.00
_cell.angle_gamma   90.00
#
_symmetry.space_group_name_H-M   'P 1'
#
loop_
_entity.id
_entity.type
_entity.pdbx_description
1 polymer ?
#
loop_
_entity_poly.entity_id
_entity_poly.type
_entity_poly.pdbx_seq_one_letter_code
_entity_poly.pdbx_strand_id
1 'polypeptide(L)'
;MVIKDTDNLYLFFKCFTKDMSKIRATISGEKRDIKEIWREDGIEVFLDPGCRYFTYYQLMVNVNGALTDMEVNIKGEKIDNIDWNSDAEIRTKKFSDHWTAEIKIPLKNFANNDIWGINFCRNDSQEKGTNTLWSPTIKPSLGNRGFGVPEKFGKLILNKNPDTFRIVKTIKGDLVFEPLGVESKITMEFDRSAVEKN
;
A
#
# COMPACT_ATOMS: atom_id res chain seq x y z
N MET A 1 0.39 -2.23 9.54
CA MET A 1 -0.91 -2.44 10.24
C MET A 1 -2.01 -1.80 9.42
N VAL A 2 -3.20 -2.39 9.41
CA VAL A 2 -4.37 -1.86 8.70
C VAL A 2 -5.54 -1.82 9.69
N ILE A 3 -6.13 -0.65 9.91
CA ILE A 3 -7.30 -0.44 10.78
C ILE A 3 -8.32 0.44 10.05
N LYS A 4 -9.58 0.46 10.48
CA LYS A 4 -10.61 1.35 9.90
C LYS A 4 -11.55 1.86 10.97
N ASP A 5 -12.14 3.01 10.72
CA ASP A 5 -13.38 3.42 11.36
C ASP A 5 -14.54 3.39 10.33
N THR A 6 -15.57 4.20 10.55
CA THR A 6 -16.71 4.35 9.64
C THR A 6 -16.33 5.12 8.38
N ASP A 7 -15.40 6.06 8.48
CA ASP A 7 -15.13 7.08 7.48
C ASP A 7 -13.77 6.90 6.80
N ASN A 8 -12.85 6.16 7.43
CA ASN A 8 -11.44 6.11 7.05
C ASN A 8 -10.84 4.71 7.17
N LEU A 9 -9.93 4.41 6.24
CA LEU A 9 -8.96 3.33 6.34
C LEU A 9 -7.62 3.93 6.78
N TYR A 10 -6.95 3.30 7.73
CA TYR A 10 -5.64 3.73 8.20
C TYR A 10 -4.60 2.64 7.96
N LEU A 11 -3.45 3.05 7.42
CA LEU A 11 -2.32 2.18 7.13
C LEU A 11 -1.08 2.69 7.87
N PHE A 12 -0.38 1.77 8.52
CA PHE A 12 0.85 2.07 9.27
C PHE A 12 2.00 1.20 8.78
N PHE A 13 3.11 1.85 8.47
CA PHE A 13 4.33 1.23 7.98
C PHE A 13 5.50 1.59 8.89
N LYS A 14 6.33 0.59 9.17
CA LYS A 14 7.64 0.75 9.78
C LYS A 14 8.65 0.08 8.86
N CYS A 15 9.53 0.89 8.28
CA CYS A 15 10.41 0.50 7.21
C CYS A 15 11.85 0.64 7.68
N PHE A 16 12.46 -0.49 8.04
CA PHE A 16 13.89 -0.53 8.33
C PHE A 16 14.69 -0.27 7.06
N THR A 17 15.85 0.36 7.22
CA THR A 17 16.80 0.52 6.13
C THR A 17 18.21 0.30 6.65
N LYS A 18 19.11 -0.09 5.76
CA LYS A 18 20.50 -0.41 6.13
C LYS A 18 21.25 0.82 6.65
N ASP A 19 21.03 1.97 6.03
CA ASP A 19 21.75 3.21 6.34
C ASP A 19 20.84 4.42 6.07
N MET A 20 20.24 4.99 7.11
CA MET A 20 19.33 6.13 6.98
C MET A 20 19.99 7.37 6.33
N SER A 21 21.32 7.47 6.32
CA SER A 21 22.04 8.58 5.65
C SER A 21 22.04 8.47 4.12
N LYS A 22 21.77 7.28 3.57
CA LYS A 22 21.74 6.99 2.13
C LYS A 22 20.34 6.90 1.55
N ILE A 23 19.33 7.25 2.34
CA ILE A 23 17.94 7.21 1.92
C ILE A 23 17.71 8.21 0.78
N ARG A 24 17.14 7.75 -0.33
CA ARG A 24 16.81 8.59 -1.47
C ARG A 24 15.44 9.24 -1.25
N ALA A 25 15.44 10.48 -0.77
CA ALA A 25 14.23 11.27 -0.58
C ALA A 25 14.49 12.74 -0.94
N THR A 26 14.57 13.00 -2.24
CA THR A 26 14.81 14.30 -2.88
C THR A 26 13.54 15.14 -3.05
N ILE A 27 12.37 14.51 -3.16
CA ILE A 27 11.08 15.19 -3.25
C ILE A 27 10.63 15.59 -1.84
N SER A 28 10.26 16.86 -1.67
CA SER A 28 9.84 17.40 -0.38
C SER A 28 8.41 16.97 -0.01
N GLY A 29 8.12 16.87 1.30
CA GLY A 29 6.92 16.23 1.83
C GLY A 29 5.59 16.91 1.46
N GLU A 30 5.63 18.19 1.10
CA GLU A 30 4.47 18.97 0.68
C GLU A 30 4.10 18.78 -0.79
N LYS A 31 4.92 18.06 -1.57
CA LYS A 31 4.68 17.84 -2.99
C LYS A 31 3.64 16.76 -3.22
N ARG A 32 2.83 16.98 -4.27
CA ARG A 32 1.85 16.04 -4.77
C ARG A 32 2.04 15.78 -6.26
N ASP A 33 1.52 14.65 -6.73
CA ASP A 33 1.36 14.30 -8.16
C ASP A 33 2.67 14.29 -8.97
N ILE A 34 3.78 13.95 -8.30
CA ILE A 34 5.08 13.80 -8.94
C ILE A 34 5.16 12.40 -9.56
N LYS A 35 5.16 12.33 -10.89
CA LYS A 35 5.15 11.08 -11.66
C LYS A 35 6.35 10.18 -11.34
N GLU A 36 7.50 10.77 -11.04
CA GLU A 36 8.74 10.05 -10.80
C GLU A 36 8.96 9.65 -9.34
N ILE A 37 7.97 9.85 -8.44
CA ILE A 37 8.11 9.53 -7.01
C ILE A 37 8.49 8.07 -6.75
N TRP A 38 8.13 7.15 -7.66
CA TRP A 38 8.52 5.72 -7.60
C TRP A 38 10.03 5.49 -7.61
N ARG A 39 10.83 6.50 -8.02
CA ARG A 39 12.30 6.43 -8.00
C ARG A 39 12.89 6.68 -6.62
N GLU A 40 12.10 7.14 -5.66
CA GLU A 40 12.50 7.45 -4.30
C GLU A 40 12.29 6.26 -3.36
N ASP A 41 12.98 6.32 -2.22
CA ASP A 41 12.65 5.44 -1.11
C ASP A 41 11.27 5.80 -0.59
N GLY A 42 10.41 4.81 -0.56
CA GLY A 42 9.02 5.00 -0.19
C GLY A 42 8.25 3.70 -0.10
N ILE A 43 6.95 3.83 -0.03
CA ILE A 43 6.01 2.72 -0.13
C ILE A 43 5.00 3.01 -1.24
N GLU A 44 4.40 1.95 -1.75
CA GLU A 44 3.25 2.04 -2.63
C GLU A 44 2.12 1.20 -2.08
N VAL A 45 0.90 1.74 -2.13
CA VAL A 45 -0.33 1.08 -1.72
C VAL A 45 -1.22 0.94 -2.94
N PHE A 46 -1.71 -0.27 -3.18
CA PHE A 46 -2.63 -0.57 -4.27
C PHE A 46 -3.98 -0.97 -3.67
N LEU A 47 -5.07 -0.37 -4.15
CA LEU A 47 -6.42 -0.59 -3.64
C LEU A 47 -7.37 -0.86 -4.80
N ASP A 48 -8.06 -2.00 -4.79
CA ASP A 48 -9.08 -2.38 -5.76
C ASP A 48 -10.41 -2.65 -5.02
N PRO A 49 -11.19 -1.61 -4.70
CA PRO A 49 -12.48 -1.76 -4.03
C PRO A 49 -13.44 -2.62 -4.86
N GLY A 50 -13.92 -3.71 -4.27
CA GLY A 50 -14.79 -4.67 -4.95
C GLY A 50 -14.07 -5.68 -5.82
N CYS A 51 -12.73 -5.73 -5.79
CA CYS A 51 -11.91 -6.67 -6.56
C CYS A 51 -12.30 -6.68 -8.04
N ARG A 52 -12.34 -5.50 -8.67
CA ARG A 52 -12.75 -5.33 -10.06
C ARG A 52 -11.70 -5.92 -11.01
N TYR A 53 -10.44 -6.02 -10.60
CA TYR A 53 -9.32 -6.57 -11.37
C TYR A 53 -8.94 -5.82 -12.65
N PHE A 54 -9.57 -4.69 -12.93
CA PHE A 54 -9.23 -3.83 -14.06
C PHE A 54 -9.16 -2.34 -13.74
N THR A 55 -9.73 -1.92 -12.62
CA THR A 55 -9.60 -0.57 -12.07
C THR A 55 -9.07 -0.69 -10.66
N TYR A 56 -8.00 0.03 -10.32
CA TYR A 56 -7.47 0.11 -8.97
C TYR A 56 -6.92 1.52 -8.72
N TYR A 57 -6.63 1.83 -7.47
CA TYR A 57 -6.04 3.08 -7.04
C TYR A 57 -4.64 2.81 -6.51
N GLN A 58 -3.71 3.69 -6.81
CA GLN A 58 -2.33 3.61 -6.35
C GLN A 58 -1.99 4.86 -5.56
N LEU A 59 -1.42 4.69 -4.37
CA LEU A 59 -0.85 5.77 -3.57
C LEU A 59 0.64 5.48 -3.40
N MET A 60 1.49 6.38 -3.86
CA MET A 60 2.94 6.32 -3.69
C MET A 60 3.37 7.37 -2.69
N VAL A 61 4.02 6.95 -1.61
CA VAL A 61 4.45 7.82 -0.51
C VAL A 61 5.95 7.70 -0.31
N ASN A 62 6.68 8.80 -0.44
CA ASN A 62 8.11 8.82 -0.15
C ASN A 62 8.39 8.98 1.36
N VAL A 63 9.64 8.86 1.77
CA VAL A 63 10.04 8.99 3.18
C VAL A 63 9.79 10.40 3.74
N ASN A 64 9.78 11.44 2.91
CA ASN A 64 9.50 12.82 3.35
C ASN A 64 7.99 13.09 3.51
N GLY A 65 7.11 12.17 3.10
CA GLY A 65 5.66 12.33 3.17
C GLY A 65 4.99 12.86 1.91
N ALA A 66 5.74 13.04 0.82
CA ALA A 66 5.18 13.40 -0.48
C ALA A 66 4.26 12.29 -0.97
N LEU A 67 3.19 12.65 -1.67
CA LEU A 67 2.15 11.72 -2.13
C LEU A 67 1.87 11.91 -3.61
N THR A 68 1.95 10.83 -4.39
CA THR A 68 1.31 10.78 -5.70
C THR A 68 0.23 9.72 -5.64
N ASP A 69 -1.00 10.11 -5.96
CA ASP A 69 -2.13 9.21 -6.02
C ASP A 69 -2.81 9.23 -7.39
N MET A 70 -3.34 8.09 -7.81
CA MET A 70 -3.97 7.96 -9.12
C MET A 70 -4.97 6.82 -9.16
N GLU A 71 -5.97 6.97 -10.02
CA GLU A 71 -6.79 5.86 -10.49
C GLU A 71 -6.13 5.23 -11.72
N VAL A 72 -6.06 3.91 -11.76
CA VAL A 72 -5.49 3.14 -12.87
C VAL A 72 -6.56 2.25 -13.47
N ASN A 73 -6.75 2.32 -14.79
CA ASN A 73 -7.63 1.47 -15.57
C ASN A 73 -6.86 0.70 -16.64
N ILE A 74 -6.57 -0.58 -16.39
CA ILE A 74 -5.73 -1.40 -17.27
C ILE A 74 -6.45 -1.91 -18.54
N LYS A 75 -7.73 -1.57 -18.72
CA LYS A 75 -8.50 -1.84 -19.95
C LYS A 75 -8.82 -0.57 -20.75
N GLY A 76 -8.57 0.62 -20.18
CA GLY A 76 -8.90 1.89 -20.80
C GLY A 76 -7.82 2.42 -21.74
N GLU A 77 -8.18 3.41 -22.57
CA GLU A 77 -7.23 4.13 -23.44
C GLU A 77 -6.28 5.05 -22.65
N LYS A 78 -6.78 5.69 -21.58
CA LYS A 78 -5.98 6.41 -20.59
C LYS A 78 -5.78 5.47 -19.38
N ILE A 79 -4.59 4.90 -19.28
CA ILE A 79 -4.27 3.86 -18.29
C ILE A 79 -4.17 4.46 -16.89
N ASP A 80 -3.51 5.62 -16.74
CA ASP A 80 -3.27 6.26 -15.44
C ASP A 80 -3.95 7.65 -15.39
N ASN A 81 -4.79 7.86 -14.39
CA ASN A 81 -5.46 9.12 -14.10
C ASN A 81 -4.86 9.76 -12.83
N ILE A 82 -3.78 10.50 -13.01
CA ILE A 82 -3.09 11.23 -11.93
C ILE A 82 -3.88 12.44 -11.39
N ASP A 83 -4.94 12.87 -12.08
CA ASP A 83 -5.80 13.96 -11.61
C ASP A 83 -6.76 13.49 -10.50
N TRP A 84 -6.90 12.16 -10.31
CA TRP A 84 -7.71 11.60 -9.23
C TRP A 84 -7.04 11.81 -7.87
N ASN A 85 -7.82 12.23 -6.88
CA ASN A 85 -7.33 12.52 -5.54
C ASN A 85 -8.03 11.64 -4.49
N SER A 86 -7.23 10.99 -3.65
CA SER A 86 -7.67 10.14 -2.55
C SER A 86 -8.13 10.90 -1.31
N ASP A 87 -7.82 12.21 -1.22
CA ASP A 87 -7.86 13.00 0.01
C ASP A 87 -7.04 12.40 1.18
N ALA A 88 -6.07 11.54 0.89
CA ALA A 88 -5.29 10.91 1.95
C ALA A 88 -4.41 11.92 2.71
N GLU A 89 -4.35 11.74 4.03
CA GLU A 89 -3.45 12.46 4.92
C GLU A 89 -2.23 11.58 5.23
N ILE A 90 -1.04 12.11 5.01
CA ILE A 90 0.23 11.39 5.18
C ILE A 90 1.03 12.01 6.33
N ARG A 91 1.56 11.16 7.21
CA ARG A 91 2.58 11.55 8.19
C ARG A 91 3.74 10.59 8.13
N THR A 92 4.96 11.12 8.09
CA THR A 92 6.17 10.30 8.16
C THR A 92 7.09 10.77 9.27
N LYS A 93 7.94 9.86 9.73
CA LYS A 93 9.00 10.17 10.70
C LYS A 93 10.24 9.34 10.43
N LYS A 94 11.40 9.99 10.47
CA LYS A 94 12.71 9.34 10.33
C LYS A 94 13.30 9.07 11.71
N PHE A 95 13.91 7.90 11.87
CA PHE A 95 14.66 7.47 13.04
C PHE A 95 16.09 7.10 12.61
N SER A 96 16.89 6.56 13.52
CA SER A 96 18.30 6.21 13.24
C SER A 96 18.46 5.02 12.30
N ASP A 97 17.55 4.04 12.37
CA ASP A 97 17.62 2.74 11.68
C ASP A 97 16.37 2.43 10.83
N HIS A 98 15.35 3.28 10.90
CA HIS A 98 14.10 3.10 10.18
C HIS A 98 13.39 4.43 9.92
N TRP A 99 12.32 4.36 9.16
CA TRP A 99 11.32 5.42 9.05
C TRP A 99 9.92 4.83 9.15
N THR A 100 8.94 5.67 9.47
CA THR A 100 7.53 5.27 9.57
C THR A 100 6.66 6.10 8.63
N ALA A 101 5.56 5.52 8.18
CA ALA A 101 4.49 6.19 7.48
C ALA A 101 3.13 5.85 8.10
N GLU A 102 2.32 6.87 8.32
CA GLU A 102 0.90 6.76 8.69
C GLU A 102 0.09 7.38 7.56
N ILE A 103 -0.87 6.62 7.05
CA ILE A 103 -1.73 7.03 5.95
C ILE A 103 -3.16 6.91 6.42
N LYS A 104 -3.90 8.01 6.44
CA LYS A 104 -5.35 8.03 6.62
C LYS A 104 -6.00 8.25 5.26
N ILE A 105 -6.86 7.31 4.86
CA ILE A 105 -7.51 7.28 3.55
C ILE A 105 -9.03 7.40 3.76
N PRO A 106 -9.65 8.52 3.36
CA PRO A 106 -11.12 8.66 3.41
C PRO A 106 -11.84 7.64 2.53
N LEU A 107 -12.77 6.87 3.10
CA LEU A 107 -13.54 5.83 2.40
C LEU A 107 -14.55 6.42 1.41
N LYS A 108 -14.96 7.69 1.58
CA LYS A 108 -15.91 8.39 0.71
C LYS A 108 -15.51 8.43 -0.78
N ASN A 109 -14.21 8.30 -1.07
CA ASN A 109 -13.64 8.36 -2.41
C ASN A 109 -13.67 7.00 -3.14
N PHE A 110 -14.19 5.96 -2.48
CA PHE A 110 -14.21 4.59 -2.99
C PHE A 110 -15.63 4.04 -2.99
N ALA A 111 -15.89 3.07 -3.88
CA ALA A 111 -17.16 2.35 -3.88
C ALA A 111 -17.31 1.53 -2.58
N ASN A 112 -18.50 1.57 -1.99
CA ASN A 112 -18.84 0.87 -0.74
C ASN A 112 -18.89 -0.65 -0.94
N ASN A 113 -17.73 -1.29 -0.91
CA ASN A 113 -17.55 -2.73 -1.03
C ASN A 113 -16.92 -3.31 0.23
N ASP A 114 -17.36 -4.50 0.62
CA ASP A 114 -16.89 -5.19 1.83
C ASP A 114 -15.57 -5.95 1.60
N ILE A 115 -15.16 -6.15 0.34
CA ILE A 115 -13.91 -6.83 -0.01
C ILE A 115 -13.12 -5.97 -0.98
N TRP A 116 -11.87 -5.69 -0.64
CA TRP A 116 -10.95 -4.92 -1.48
C TRP A 116 -9.77 -5.80 -1.86
N GLY A 117 -9.32 -5.69 -3.10
CA GLY A 117 -7.97 -6.12 -3.47
C GLY A 117 -6.98 -5.13 -2.86
N ILE A 118 -5.94 -5.62 -2.18
CA ILE A 118 -4.88 -4.76 -1.64
C ILE A 118 -3.49 -5.31 -1.94
N ASN A 119 -2.54 -4.41 -2.17
CA ASN A 119 -1.13 -4.76 -2.15
C ASN A 119 -0.29 -3.62 -1.58
N PHE A 120 0.90 -3.99 -1.10
CA PHE A 120 1.88 -3.06 -0.57
C PHE A 120 3.22 -3.34 -1.22
N CYS A 121 3.89 -2.28 -1.66
CA CYS A 121 5.27 -2.34 -2.14
C CYS A 121 6.16 -1.46 -1.26
N ARG A 122 7.41 -1.89 -1.06
CA ARG A 122 8.48 -1.07 -0.51
C ARG A 122 9.48 -0.80 -1.62
N ASN A 123 9.72 0.47 -1.91
CA ASN A 123 10.83 0.91 -2.75
C ASN A 123 12.03 1.20 -1.84
N ASP A 124 13.10 0.42 -1.99
CA ASP A 124 14.37 0.62 -1.27
C ASP A 124 15.54 0.67 -2.25
N SER A 125 16.17 1.83 -2.32
CA SER A 125 17.24 2.17 -3.25
C SER A 125 18.60 1.61 -2.82
N GLN A 126 18.74 1.15 -1.57
CA GLN A 126 19.99 0.65 -1.03
C GLN A 126 20.20 -0.83 -1.31
N GLU A 127 19.13 -1.54 -1.66
CA GLU A 127 19.19 -2.93 -2.09
C GLU A 127 18.78 -3.03 -3.58
N LYS A 128 19.75 -3.39 -4.42
CA LYS A 128 19.49 -3.51 -5.86
C LYS A 128 18.50 -4.64 -6.14
N GLY A 129 17.37 -4.30 -6.77
CA GLY A 129 16.41 -5.28 -7.29
C GLY A 129 15.44 -5.85 -6.26
N THR A 130 15.31 -5.27 -5.06
CA THR A 130 14.46 -5.79 -3.98
C THR A 130 13.33 -4.85 -3.61
N ASN A 131 12.57 -4.39 -4.60
CA ASN A 131 11.23 -3.89 -4.28
C ASN A 131 10.44 -5.07 -3.71
N THR A 132 10.12 -5.02 -2.43
CA THR A 132 9.42 -6.12 -1.75
C THR A 132 7.93 -5.89 -1.80
N LEU A 133 7.18 -6.92 -2.17
CA LEU A 133 5.72 -6.88 -2.23
C LEU A 133 5.11 -7.75 -1.14
N TRP A 134 3.98 -7.31 -0.60
CA TRP A 134 3.17 -8.15 0.28
C TRP A 134 2.56 -9.32 -0.48
N SER A 135 1.91 -9.06 -1.62
CA SER A 135 1.39 -10.09 -2.53
C SER A 135 2.20 -10.12 -3.84
N PRO A 136 2.80 -11.26 -4.22
CA PRO A 136 3.61 -11.36 -5.44
C PRO A 136 2.79 -11.15 -6.71
N THR A 137 3.16 -10.16 -7.50
CA THR A 137 2.49 -9.79 -8.76
C THR A 137 3.23 -10.25 -10.02
N ILE A 138 4.36 -10.96 -9.88
CA ILE A 138 5.22 -11.37 -11.00
C ILE A 138 4.45 -12.29 -11.96
N LYS A 139 4.15 -11.79 -13.16
CA LYS A 139 3.84 -12.57 -14.37
C LYS A 139 4.89 -12.24 -15.43
N PRO A 140 5.68 -13.21 -15.93
CA PRO A 140 6.67 -12.99 -17.00
C PRO A 140 6.08 -12.45 -18.31
N SER A 141 4.77 -12.60 -18.53
CA SER A 141 4.09 -12.32 -19.80
C SER A 141 3.37 -10.97 -19.88
N LEU A 142 3.29 -10.20 -18.79
CA LEU A 142 2.68 -8.87 -18.79
C LEU A 142 3.79 -7.82 -18.77
N GLY A 143 4.40 -7.57 -19.94
CA GLY A 143 5.52 -6.64 -20.10
C GLY A 143 5.35 -5.32 -19.33
N ASN A 144 6.45 -4.83 -18.77
CA ASN A 144 6.63 -3.51 -18.14
C ASN A 144 5.52 -2.93 -17.22
N ARG A 145 4.56 -3.71 -16.72
CA ARG A 145 3.45 -3.21 -15.87
C ARG A 145 3.79 -3.05 -14.40
N GLY A 146 5.07 -3.20 -14.02
CA GLY A 146 5.52 -3.04 -12.64
C GLY A 146 4.72 -3.90 -11.66
N PHE A 147 4.21 -3.30 -10.59
CA PHE A 147 3.50 -3.98 -9.51
C PHE A 147 1.96 -3.97 -9.65
N GLY A 148 1.43 -3.30 -10.67
CA GLY A 148 0.00 -3.06 -10.89
C GLY A 148 -0.78 -4.22 -11.50
N VAL A 149 -0.75 -5.40 -10.85
CA VAL A 149 -1.46 -6.60 -11.32
C VAL A 149 -2.61 -6.93 -10.35
N PRO A 150 -3.80 -6.32 -10.52
CA PRO A 150 -4.86 -6.39 -9.51
C PRO A 150 -5.42 -7.80 -9.28
N GLU A 151 -5.35 -8.69 -10.28
CA GLU A 151 -5.66 -10.13 -10.15
C GLU A 151 -4.82 -10.85 -9.08
N LYS A 152 -3.67 -10.27 -8.72
CA LYS A 152 -2.70 -10.83 -7.77
C LYS A 152 -2.71 -10.08 -6.44
N PHE A 153 -3.55 -9.05 -6.28
CA PHE A 153 -3.69 -8.38 -4.99
C PHE A 153 -4.27 -9.36 -3.96
N GLY A 154 -3.80 -9.27 -2.72
CA GLY A 154 -4.41 -10.01 -1.62
C GLY A 154 -5.77 -9.43 -1.28
N LYS A 155 -6.50 -10.07 -0.37
CA LYS A 155 -7.86 -9.63 -0.02
C LYS A 155 -7.88 -8.97 1.34
N LEU A 156 -8.47 -7.77 1.38
CA LEU A 156 -8.83 -7.04 2.58
C LEU A 156 -10.34 -7.16 2.79
N ILE A 157 -10.75 -7.75 3.91
CA ILE A 157 -12.17 -7.87 4.24
C ILE A 157 -12.53 -6.74 5.22
N LEU A 158 -13.33 -5.79 4.73
CA LEU A 158 -13.86 -4.66 5.48
C LEU A 158 -15.22 -5.06 6.07
N ASN A 159 -15.21 -5.75 7.22
CA ASN A 159 -16.45 -6.15 7.88
C ASN A 159 -17.34 -4.95 8.22
N LYS A 160 -18.67 -5.14 8.10
CA LYS A 160 -19.71 -4.14 8.42
C LYS A 160 -20.06 -4.02 9.92
N ASN A 161 -19.51 -4.84 10.81
CA ASN A 161 -19.85 -4.83 12.25
C ASN A 161 -18.61 -4.63 13.18
N PRO A 162 -18.76 -3.95 14.34
CA PRO A 162 -17.66 -3.66 15.26
C PRO A 162 -17.13 -4.84 16.09
N ASP A 163 -17.76 -6.02 16.04
CA ASP A 163 -17.49 -7.06 17.02
C ASP A 163 -16.74 -8.28 16.42
N THR A 164 -15.55 -8.52 16.99
CA THR A 164 -14.78 -9.77 17.09
C THR A 164 -13.64 -10.09 16.09
N PHE A 165 -12.61 -10.71 16.68
CA PHE A 165 -11.19 -10.82 16.30
C PHE A 165 -10.84 -12.15 15.60
N ARG A 166 -9.68 -12.24 14.90
CA ARG A 166 -8.54 -13.20 15.13
C ARG A 166 -7.39 -12.99 14.12
N ILE A 167 -6.13 -13.10 14.56
CA ILE A 167 -4.93 -13.13 13.69
C ILE A 167 -4.64 -14.59 13.30
N VAL A 168 -4.50 -14.88 12.00
CA VAL A 168 -4.02 -16.18 11.52
C VAL A 168 -2.73 -15.98 10.72
N LYS A 169 -1.61 -16.12 11.46
CA LYS A 169 -0.24 -16.49 11.03
C LYS A 169 0.79 -15.36 10.76
N THR A 170 1.84 -15.40 11.59
CA THR A 170 3.15 -14.75 11.45
C THR A 170 4.09 -15.60 10.59
N ILE A 171 4.88 -14.97 9.71
CA ILE A 171 6.10 -15.55 9.13
C ILE A 171 7.26 -14.61 9.48
N LYS A 172 8.27 -15.20 10.13
CA LYS A 172 9.53 -14.65 10.68
C LYS A 172 9.93 -13.21 10.31
N GLY A 173 10.07 -12.37 11.34
CA GLY A 173 10.69 -11.04 11.30
C GLY A 173 9.83 -10.03 12.05
N ASP A 174 9.90 -10.04 13.37
CA ASP A 174 8.80 -9.65 14.26
C ASP A 174 8.37 -8.17 14.20
N LEU A 175 7.05 -7.97 14.27
CA LEU A 175 6.37 -6.68 14.44
C LEU A 175 5.89 -6.58 15.90
N VAL A 176 6.35 -5.57 16.64
CA VAL A 176 5.80 -5.19 17.96
C VAL A 176 5.58 -3.68 17.99
N PHE A 177 4.38 -3.25 18.40
CA PHE A 177 3.98 -1.86 18.60
C PHE A 177 3.22 -1.70 19.91
N GLU A 178 3.37 -0.54 20.54
CA GLU A 178 2.54 -0.08 21.67
C GLU A 178 1.47 0.92 21.18
N PRO A 179 0.35 1.08 21.94
CA PRO A 179 -0.90 1.61 21.42
C PRO A 179 -0.98 3.13 21.45
N LEU A 180 -1.54 3.72 20.39
CA LEU A 180 -2.35 4.93 20.49
C LEU A 180 -3.81 4.49 20.37
N GLY A 181 -4.53 4.57 21.49
CA GLY A 181 -5.85 3.95 21.64
C GLY A 181 -6.89 4.45 20.64
N VAL A 182 -7.28 3.59 19.70
CA VAL A 182 -8.65 3.25 19.29
C VAL A 182 -8.57 1.85 18.66
N GLU A 183 -9.34 0.89 19.20
CA GLU A 183 -9.36 -0.51 18.75
C GLU A 183 -10.33 -0.71 17.57
N SER A 184 -9.82 -1.21 16.45
CA SER A 184 -10.55 -2.05 15.49
C SER A 184 -9.52 -2.81 14.61
N LYS A 185 -9.67 -4.14 14.45
CA LYS A 185 -8.73 -4.97 13.65
C LYS A 185 -9.31 -5.27 12.27
N ILE A 186 -8.49 -5.15 11.22
CA ILE A 186 -8.81 -5.65 9.88
C ILE A 186 -8.06 -6.96 9.62
N THR A 187 -8.74 -7.95 9.05
CA THR A 187 -8.13 -9.22 8.62
C THR A 187 -7.62 -9.10 7.19
N MET A 188 -6.35 -9.44 6.98
CA MET A 188 -5.74 -9.57 5.65
C MET A 188 -5.57 -11.05 5.33
N GLU A 189 -6.16 -11.52 4.24
CA GLU A 189 -6.09 -12.93 3.81
C GLU A 189 -5.24 -13.08 2.56
N PHE A 190 -4.45 -14.16 2.52
CA PHE A 190 -3.58 -14.50 1.41
C PHE A 190 -4.18 -15.67 0.62
N ASP A 191 -4.46 -15.46 -0.66
CA ASP A 191 -4.82 -16.56 -1.54
C ASP A 191 -3.54 -17.26 -2.04
N ARG A 192 -3.22 -18.40 -1.44
CA ARG A 192 -2.05 -19.22 -1.82
C ARG A 192 -2.31 -20.12 -3.03
N SER A 193 -3.54 -20.18 -3.56
CA SER A 193 -3.86 -21.13 -4.64
C SER A 193 -3.24 -20.76 -6.00
N ALA A 194 -2.53 -19.62 -6.09
CA ALA A 194 -1.98 -19.10 -7.33
C ALA A 194 -0.45 -19.26 -7.49
N VAL A 195 0.23 -19.96 -6.56
CA VAL A 195 1.69 -20.23 -6.60
C VAL A 195 2.01 -21.68 -6.97
N GLU A 196 1.03 -22.58 -6.96
CA GLU A 196 1.20 -23.97 -7.40
C GLU A 196 0.36 -24.23 -8.65
N LYS A 197 0.96 -24.03 -9.82
CA LYS A 197 0.78 -24.87 -11.01
C LYS A 197 1.74 -24.43 -12.13
N ASN A 198 2.79 -25.25 -12.23
CA ASN A 198 3.74 -25.48 -13.33
C ASN A 198 4.62 -24.31 -13.81
#